data_AF-R6XJI4-F1
#
_entry.id   AF-R6XJI4-F1
#
_cell.length_a   1.000
_cell.length_b   1.000
_cell.length_c   1.000
_cell.angle_alpha   90.00
_cell.angle_beta   90.00
_cell.angle_gamma   90.00
#
_symmetry.space_group_name_H-M   'P 1'
#
loop_
_entity.id
_entity.type
_entity.pdbx_description
1 polymer ?
#
loop_
_entity_poly.entity_id
_entity_poly.type
_entity_poly.pdbx_seq_one_letter_code
_entity_poly.pdbx_strand_id
1 'polypeptide(L)'
;MEVIKTDIEGVLVIEPRIFKDARGYFFESFSQREFDEKVVPILGHQVNFCQDNESMSSYGVMRGLHFQRPPFTQSKLVRCVKGAVLDVAVDIRKGSPTFGKHVAVELTEDNHRQFFISRGFAHGFAVLSETAVFQYKCDEFYHPEADGGISILDDSLGIDWKIPTDHAILSEKDTKHDLLKDFDTPFDINVSLYE
;
A
#
# COMPACT_ATOMS: atom_id res chain seq x y z
N MET A 1 -6.45 9.85 15.27
CA MET A 1 -6.19 8.52 14.72
C MET A 1 -5.59 7.57 15.75
N GLU A 2 -5.85 6.28 15.60
CA GLU A 2 -5.14 5.16 16.26
C GLU A 2 -4.20 4.51 15.23
N VAL A 3 -3.02 4.09 15.67
CA VAL A 3 -2.01 3.45 14.82
C VAL A 3 -1.79 2.02 15.30
N ILE A 4 -2.09 1.07 14.42
CA ILE A 4 -2.01 -0.37 14.68
C ILE A 4 -0.77 -0.91 13.97
N LYS A 5 0.16 -1.46 14.76
CA LYS A 5 1.34 -2.15 14.22
C LYS A 5 0.91 -3.48 13.60
N THR A 6 1.57 -3.84 12.51
CA THR A 6 1.38 -5.15 11.87
C THR A 6 2.55 -6.06 12.24
N ASP A 7 2.52 -7.32 11.79
CA ASP A 7 3.60 -8.27 12.01
C ASP A 7 4.86 -7.97 11.18
N ILE A 8 4.82 -6.97 10.29
CA ILE A 8 5.94 -6.54 9.45
C ILE A 8 6.32 -5.08 9.78
N GLU A 9 7.57 -4.85 10.15
CA GLU A 9 8.06 -3.50 10.45
C GLU A 9 8.08 -2.61 9.19
N GLY A 10 7.51 -1.41 9.29
CA GLY A 10 7.41 -0.44 8.18
C GLY A 10 6.05 -0.40 7.49
N VAL A 11 5.09 -1.25 7.89
CA VAL A 11 3.70 -1.19 7.42
C VAL A 11 2.74 -1.09 8.60
N LEU A 12 1.81 -0.13 8.55
CA LEU A 12 0.95 0.26 9.67
C LEU A 12 -0.49 0.45 9.22
N VAL A 13 -1.46 -0.01 10.00
CA VAL A 13 -2.88 0.31 9.79
C VAL A 13 -3.24 1.53 10.63
N ILE A 14 -3.92 2.50 10.04
CA ILE A 14 -4.32 3.74 10.69
C ILE A 14 -5.84 3.84 10.71
N GLU A 15 -6.41 3.98 11.90
CA GLU A 15 -7.85 4.18 12.09
C GLU A 15 -8.14 5.66 12.40
N PRO A 16 -8.92 6.36 11.56
CA PRO A 16 -9.26 7.76 11.81
C PRO A 16 -10.26 7.88 12.97
N ARG A 17 -10.24 9.04 13.63
CA ARG A 17 -11.30 9.38 14.59
C ARG A 17 -12.49 9.97 13.83
N ILE A 18 -13.58 9.23 13.76
CA ILE A 18 -14.77 9.60 12.98
C ILE A 18 -15.78 10.33 13.87
N PHE A 19 -16.22 11.51 13.44
CA PHE A 19 -17.29 12.29 14.06
C PHE A 19 -18.56 12.12 13.23
N LYS A 20 -19.63 11.57 13.82
CA LYS A 20 -20.92 11.34 13.14
C LYS A 20 -22.00 12.26 13.70
N ASP A 21 -22.83 12.80 12.82
CA ASP A 21 -24.06 13.51 13.18
C ASP A 21 -25.16 13.32 12.12
N ALA A 22 -26.31 13.99 12.27
CA ALA A 22 -27.46 13.83 11.39
C ALA A 22 -27.18 14.22 9.91
N ARG A 23 -26.07 14.91 9.61
CA ARG A 23 -25.65 15.30 8.26
C ARG A 23 -24.75 14.26 7.59
N GLY A 24 -24.19 13.31 8.35
CA GLY A 24 -23.23 12.32 7.87
C GLY A 24 -22.06 12.13 8.83
N TYR A 25 -20.85 12.08 8.29
CA TYR A 25 -19.62 11.95 9.07
C TYR A 25 -18.54 12.95 8.63
N PHE A 26 -17.62 13.24 9.53
CA PHE A 26 -16.43 14.03 9.29
C PHE A 26 -15.23 13.38 10.00
N PHE A 27 -14.06 13.44 9.38
CA PHE A 27 -12.78 13.18 10.04
C PHE A 27 -11.66 13.86 9.26
N GLU A 28 -10.56 14.16 9.94
CA GLU A 28 -9.32 14.57 9.28
C GLU A 28 -8.73 13.35 8.57
N SER A 29 -8.89 13.27 7.25
CA SER A 29 -8.33 12.16 6.47
C SER A 29 -6.82 12.13 6.47
N PHE A 30 -6.18 13.26 6.76
CA PHE A 30 -4.74 13.34 7.00
C PHE A 30 -4.44 14.62 7.77
N SER A 31 -3.49 14.53 8.71
CA SER A 31 -2.92 15.66 9.41
C SER A 31 -1.44 15.38 9.59
N GLN A 32 -0.56 16.16 8.93
CA GLN A 32 0.89 15.97 9.05
C GLN A 32 1.33 16.01 10.52
N ARG A 33 0.75 16.93 11.31
CA ARG A 33 1.02 17.03 12.75
C ARG A 33 0.69 15.73 13.49
N GLU A 34 -0.50 15.17 13.28
CA GLU A 34 -0.89 13.94 13.98
C GLU A 34 -0.08 12.73 13.47
N PHE A 35 0.21 12.69 12.17
CA PHE A 35 1.08 11.68 11.56
C PHE A 35 2.48 11.72 12.17
N ASP A 36 3.10 12.89 12.24
CA ASP A 36 4.42 13.06 12.85
C ASP A 36 4.42 12.68 14.33
N GLU A 37 3.38 13.05 15.09
CA GLU A 37 3.28 12.73 16.51
C GLU A 37 3.18 11.22 16.79
N LYS A 38 2.48 10.47 15.93
CA LYS A 38 2.10 9.07 16.23
C LYS A 38 2.84 8.04 15.40
N VAL A 39 3.24 8.37 14.17
CA VAL A 39 3.83 7.42 13.22
C VAL A 39 5.36 7.54 13.21
N VAL A 40 5.92 8.74 13.23
CA VAL A 40 7.39 8.94 13.21
C VAL A 40 8.09 8.25 14.39
N PRO A 41 7.58 8.25 15.64
CA PRO A 41 8.21 7.50 16.73
C PRO A 41 8.21 5.97 16.52
N ILE A 42 7.33 5.45 15.67
CA ILE A 42 7.27 4.02 15.32
C ILE A 42 8.23 3.72 14.17
N LEU A 43 8.28 4.59 13.16
CA LEU A 43 9.10 4.40 11.95
C LEU A 43 10.57 4.80 12.13
N GLY A 44 10.85 5.73 13.06
CA GLY A 44 12.18 6.28 13.28
C GLY A 44 12.62 7.36 12.27
N HIS A 45 11.75 7.78 11.35
CA HIS A 45 12.04 8.79 10.33
C HIS A 45 10.78 9.59 9.96
N GLN A 46 10.97 10.80 9.41
CA GLN A 46 9.89 11.66 8.92
C GLN A 46 9.43 11.23 7.52
N VAL A 47 8.15 11.49 7.22
CA VAL A 47 7.55 11.25 5.89
C VAL A 47 6.79 12.51 5.48
N ASN A 48 7.17 13.08 4.34
CA ASN A 48 6.56 14.29 3.80
C ASN A 48 5.86 13.96 2.49
N PHE A 49 4.53 13.87 2.50
CA PHE A 49 3.78 13.57 1.29
C PHE A 49 3.77 14.75 0.32
N CYS A 50 4.12 14.51 -0.95
CA CYS A 50 4.22 15.52 -2.00
C CYS A 50 3.26 15.29 -3.18
N GLN A 51 2.59 14.13 -3.24
CA GLN A 51 1.71 13.77 -4.33
C GLN A 51 0.47 13.04 -3.82
N ASP A 52 -0.70 13.41 -4.36
CA ASP A 52 -1.99 12.76 -4.14
C ASP A 52 -2.47 12.14 -5.44
N ASN A 53 -2.89 10.89 -5.37
CA ASN A 53 -3.39 10.14 -6.50
C ASN A 53 -4.76 9.53 -6.17
N GLU A 54 -5.57 9.34 -7.20
CA GLU A 54 -6.86 8.66 -7.12
C GLU A 54 -7.03 7.71 -8.31
N SER A 55 -7.62 6.56 -8.05
CA SER A 55 -8.06 5.64 -9.10
C SER A 55 -9.47 5.14 -8.80
N MET A 56 -10.22 4.88 -9.87
CA MET A 56 -11.50 4.19 -9.80
C MET A 56 -11.39 2.89 -10.58
N SER A 57 -11.85 1.80 -9.98
CA SER A 57 -11.75 0.46 -10.56
C SER A 57 -13.02 -0.35 -10.26
N SER A 58 -13.40 -1.25 -11.17
CA SER A 58 -14.54 -2.16 -11.00
C SER A 58 -14.15 -3.42 -10.24
N TYR A 59 -15.15 -4.18 -9.77
CA TYR A 59 -14.96 -5.51 -9.17
C TYR A 59 -13.99 -6.38 -9.98
N GLY A 60 -13.15 -7.15 -9.29
CA GLY A 60 -12.21 -8.09 -9.89
C GLY A 60 -10.94 -7.44 -10.45
N VAL A 61 -10.90 -6.11 -10.58
CA VAL A 61 -9.64 -5.41 -10.92
C VAL A 61 -8.64 -5.58 -9.80
N MET A 62 -7.44 -6.03 -10.19
CA MET A 62 -6.29 -6.13 -9.33
C MET A 62 -5.16 -5.29 -9.92
N ARG A 63 -4.45 -4.55 -9.08
CA ARG A 63 -3.31 -3.71 -9.49
C ARG A 63 -2.13 -4.01 -8.59
N GLY A 64 -0.96 -4.22 -9.16
CA GLY A 64 0.27 -4.50 -8.40
C GLY A 64 1.01 -5.74 -8.88
N LEU A 65 2.04 -6.18 -8.17
CA LEU A 65 2.62 -5.49 -7.00
C LEU A 65 3.65 -4.46 -7.47
N HIS A 66 3.51 -3.19 -7.10
CA HIS A 66 4.32 -2.08 -7.64
C HIS A 66 5.16 -1.38 -6.58
N PHE A 67 6.32 -0.90 -7.02
CA PHE A 67 7.20 -0.01 -6.28
C PHE A 67 7.93 0.94 -7.25
N GLN A 68 8.55 1.98 -6.70
CA GLN A 68 9.49 2.83 -7.42
C GLN A 68 10.91 2.48 -6.98
N ARG A 69 11.82 2.27 -7.93
CA ARG A 69 13.23 1.94 -7.67
C ARG A 69 14.00 3.17 -7.16
N PRO A 70 15.09 2.97 -6.39
CA PRO A 70 16.00 4.06 -6.06
C PRO A 70 16.48 4.81 -7.32
N PRO A 71 16.63 6.14 -7.26
CA PRO A 71 16.49 6.99 -6.07
C PRO A 71 15.05 7.47 -5.76
N PHE A 72 14.05 7.08 -6.56
CA PHE A 72 12.70 7.66 -6.52
C PHE A 72 11.69 6.85 -5.70
N THR A 73 12.18 6.11 -4.70
CA THR A 73 11.37 5.20 -3.88
C THR A 73 10.25 5.94 -3.15
N GLN A 74 9.07 5.32 -3.03
CA GLN A 74 7.90 5.96 -2.43
C GLN A 74 7.42 5.21 -1.20
N SER A 75 7.14 5.94 -0.13
CA SER A 75 6.13 5.53 0.86
C SER A 75 4.75 5.83 0.31
N LYS A 76 3.76 5.04 0.71
CA LYS A 76 2.36 5.26 0.37
C LYS A 76 1.50 5.32 1.63
N LEU A 77 0.54 6.24 1.66
CA LEU A 77 -0.57 6.21 2.61
C LEU A 77 -1.86 6.09 1.83
N VAL A 78 -2.51 4.93 1.92
CA VAL A 78 -3.59 4.54 1.00
C VAL A 78 -4.91 4.32 1.73
N ARG A 79 -6.04 4.56 1.06
CA ARG A 79 -7.38 4.31 1.59
C ARG A 79 -8.42 4.08 0.51
N CYS A 80 -9.51 3.40 0.88
CA CYS A 80 -10.71 3.27 0.07
C CYS A 80 -11.72 4.37 0.44
N VAL A 81 -12.04 5.25 -0.50
CA VAL A 81 -13.02 6.35 -0.31
C VAL A 81 -14.44 5.87 -0.60
N LYS A 82 -14.60 4.98 -1.58
CA LYS A 82 -15.87 4.37 -1.97
C LYS A 82 -15.66 2.89 -2.21
N GLY A 83 -16.58 2.05 -1.77
CA GLY A 83 -16.53 0.59 -1.96
C GLY A 83 -15.54 -0.11 -1.03
N ALA A 84 -14.95 -1.22 -1.50
CA ALA A 84 -14.06 -2.07 -0.73
C ALA A 84 -12.90 -2.61 -1.58
N VAL A 85 -11.69 -2.63 -0.99
CA VAL A 85 -10.52 -3.27 -1.57
C VAL A 85 -9.82 -4.15 -0.52
N LEU A 86 -9.18 -5.22 -0.97
CA LEU A 86 -8.11 -5.88 -0.22
C LEU A 86 -6.79 -5.23 -0.65
N ASP A 87 -6.15 -4.51 0.27
CA ASP A 87 -4.86 -3.86 0.02
C ASP A 87 -3.71 -4.69 0.62
N VAL A 88 -2.61 -4.82 -0.10
CA VAL A 88 -1.52 -5.76 0.21
C VAL A 88 -0.17 -5.06 0.09
N ALA A 89 0.67 -5.22 1.10
CA ALA A 89 2.07 -4.82 1.07
C ALA A 89 2.97 -6.03 1.29
N VAL A 90 3.96 -6.21 0.41
CA VAL A 90 4.94 -7.31 0.44
C VAL A 90 6.31 -6.73 0.77
N ASP A 91 6.96 -7.31 1.77
CA ASP A 91 8.32 -6.93 2.14
C ASP A 91 9.31 -7.50 1.13
N ILE A 92 9.92 -6.61 0.34
CA ILE A 92 10.93 -6.96 -0.66
C ILE A 92 12.31 -6.44 -0.26
N ARG A 93 12.58 -6.18 1.03
CA ARG A 93 13.87 -5.68 1.50
C ARG A 93 14.82 -6.83 1.82
N LYS A 94 15.92 -6.92 1.09
CA LYS A 94 16.96 -7.91 1.34
C LYS A 94 17.44 -7.86 2.78
N GLY A 95 17.63 -9.02 3.39
CA GLY A 95 18.05 -9.15 4.79
C GLY A 95 16.94 -8.96 5.82
N SER A 96 15.73 -8.54 5.41
CA SER A 96 14.59 -8.44 6.33
C SER A 96 14.21 -9.84 6.87
N PRO A 97 13.92 -9.98 8.18
CA PRO A 97 13.39 -11.24 8.74
C PRO A 97 12.02 -11.62 8.16
N THR A 98 11.32 -10.66 7.55
CA THR A 98 10.00 -10.83 6.93
C THR A 98 10.06 -10.76 5.41
N PHE A 99 11.24 -10.89 4.78
CA PHE A 99 11.37 -10.88 3.32
C PHE A 99 10.43 -11.91 2.65
N GLY A 100 9.68 -11.46 1.66
CA GLY A 100 8.67 -12.24 0.94
C GLY A 100 7.37 -12.49 1.73
N LYS A 101 7.25 -11.98 2.95
CA LYS A 101 5.98 -11.97 3.70
C LYS A 101 5.17 -10.73 3.33
N HIS A 102 3.87 -10.83 3.55
CA HIS A 102 2.93 -9.76 3.24
C HIS A 102 2.00 -9.47 4.41
N VAL A 103 1.44 -8.27 4.40
CA VAL A 103 0.27 -7.89 5.21
C VAL A 103 -0.86 -7.54 4.25
N ALA A 104 -2.05 -8.07 4.51
CA ALA A 104 -3.26 -7.77 3.76
C ALA A 104 -4.29 -7.09 4.67
N VAL A 105 -4.90 -6.00 4.21
CA VAL A 105 -5.85 -5.19 4.98
C VAL A 105 -7.06 -4.88 4.10
N GLU A 106 -8.25 -5.15 4.62
CA GLU A 106 -9.47 -4.72 3.96
C GLU A 106 -9.73 -3.24 4.25
N LEU A 107 -9.72 -2.42 3.20
CA LEU A 107 -9.99 -0.98 3.28
C LEU A 107 -11.35 -0.73 2.64
N THR A 108 -12.27 -0.14 3.39
CA THR A 108 -13.63 0.10 2.93
C THR A 108 -14.09 1.51 3.20
N GLU A 109 -15.09 1.94 2.45
CA GLU A 109 -15.77 3.21 2.68
C GLU A 109 -16.43 3.30 4.06
N ASP A 110 -16.70 2.16 4.72
CA ASP A 110 -17.32 2.11 6.05
C ASP A 110 -16.31 2.12 7.20
N ASN A 111 -15.18 1.41 7.04
CA ASN A 111 -14.16 1.32 8.09
C ASN A 111 -13.23 2.54 8.08
N HIS A 112 -13.13 3.23 6.93
CA HIS A 112 -12.29 4.41 6.70
C HIS A 112 -10.80 4.20 7.05
N ARG A 113 -10.35 2.95 7.18
CA ARG A 113 -8.98 2.62 7.51
C ARG A 113 -8.04 3.12 6.42
N GLN A 114 -6.83 3.40 6.84
CA GLN A 114 -5.73 3.67 5.94
C GLN A 114 -4.63 2.65 6.16
N PHE A 115 -3.86 2.39 5.11
CA PHE A 115 -2.70 1.53 5.19
C PHE A 115 -1.46 2.33 4.79
N PHE A 116 -0.54 2.46 5.72
CA PHE A 116 0.76 3.09 5.49
C PHE A 116 1.78 2.02 5.11
N ILE A 117 2.55 2.30 4.07
CA ILE A 117 3.51 1.39 3.47
C ILE A 117 4.81 2.15 3.26
N SER A 118 5.86 1.78 3.99
CA SER A 118 7.18 2.37 3.84
C SER A 118 7.81 2.10 2.46
N ARG A 119 8.83 2.90 2.12
CA ARG A 119 9.76 2.64 1.02
C ARG A 119 10.37 1.24 1.16
N GLY A 120 10.61 0.57 0.03
CA GLY A 120 11.17 -0.78 -0.02
C GLY A 120 10.14 -1.92 0.06
N PHE A 121 8.85 -1.61 -0.01
CA PHE A 121 7.77 -2.59 -0.13
C PHE A 121 7.18 -2.59 -1.55
N ALA A 122 6.70 -3.75 -2.00
CA ALA A 122 5.83 -3.84 -3.16
C ALA A 122 4.37 -3.73 -2.70
N HIS A 123 3.55 -2.96 -3.40
CA HIS A 123 2.16 -2.67 -3.00
C HIS A 123 1.17 -3.01 -4.12
N GLY A 124 0.03 -3.58 -3.77
CA GLY A 124 -1.07 -3.80 -4.69
C GLY A 124 -2.41 -3.93 -3.98
N PHE A 125 -3.50 -3.95 -4.74
CA PHE A 125 -4.84 -4.15 -4.21
C PHE A 125 -5.75 -4.90 -5.18
N ALA A 126 -6.81 -5.52 -4.63
CA ALA A 126 -7.91 -6.13 -5.37
C ALA A 126 -9.25 -5.48 -5.00
N VAL A 127 -10.07 -5.16 -5.99
CA VAL A 127 -11.38 -4.53 -5.79
C VAL A 127 -12.45 -5.57 -5.45
N LEU A 128 -13.00 -5.48 -4.24
CA LEU A 128 -13.97 -6.44 -3.69
C LEU A 128 -15.43 -6.03 -3.89
N SER A 129 -15.70 -4.75 -4.15
CA SER A 129 -17.04 -4.20 -4.43
C SER A 129 -17.27 -4.00 -5.92
N GLU A 130 -18.51 -3.70 -6.34
CA GLU A 130 -18.84 -3.38 -7.75
C GLU A 130 -17.94 -2.27 -8.32
N THR A 131 -17.64 -1.26 -7.51
CA THR A 131 -16.69 -0.19 -7.82
C THR A 131 -15.97 0.21 -6.54
N ALA A 132 -14.68 0.55 -6.66
CA ALA A 132 -13.94 1.20 -5.60
C ALA A 132 -13.26 2.49 -6.08
N VAL A 133 -13.28 3.53 -5.25
CA VAL A 133 -12.47 4.74 -5.41
C VAL A 133 -11.35 4.67 -4.39
N PHE A 134 -10.12 4.55 -4.87
CA PHE A 134 -8.93 4.33 -4.07
C PHE A 134 -8.03 5.55 -4.14
N GLN A 135 -7.71 6.13 -2.99
CA GLN A 135 -6.91 7.34 -2.86
C GLN A 135 -5.59 7.00 -2.17
N TYR A 136 -4.49 7.58 -2.65
CA TYR A 136 -3.19 7.39 -2.03
C TYR A 136 -2.30 8.62 -2.11
N LYS A 137 -1.56 8.84 -1.02
CA LYS A 137 -0.49 9.84 -0.91
C LYS A 137 0.86 9.17 -1.15
N CYS A 138 1.77 9.85 -1.84
CA CYS A 138 3.17 9.45 -1.98
C CYS A 138 4.12 10.52 -1.43
N ASP A 139 5.25 10.09 -0.88
CA ASP A 139 6.33 10.97 -0.37
C ASP A 139 7.43 11.27 -1.41
N GLU A 140 7.22 10.85 -2.66
CA GLU A 140 8.03 11.18 -3.82
C GLU A 140 7.13 11.20 -5.08
N PHE A 141 7.52 11.97 -6.10
CA PHE A 141 6.82 12.05 -7.38
C PHE A 141 6.93 10.75 -8.17
N TYR A 142 5.96 10.51 -9.05
CA TYR A 142 5.99 9.36 -9.94
C TYR A 142 7.05 9.52 -11.04
N HIS A 143 7.92 8.51 -11.18
CA HIS A 143 8.95 8.43 -12.21
C HIS A 143 8.72 7.17 -13.06
N PRO A 144 8.17 7.30 -14.29
CA PRO A 144 7.86 6.13 -15.14
C PRO A 144 9.05 5.20 -15.40
N GLU A 145 10.26 5.74 -15.43
CA GLU A 145 11.53 5.03 -15.65
C GLU A 145 11.98 4.18 -14.45
N ALA A 146 11.56 4.56 -13.25
CA ALA A 146 11.90 3.85 -12.01
C ALA A 146 10.78 2.92 -11.53
N ASP A 147 9.64 2.93 -12.20
CA ASP A 147 8.56 1.99 -11.97
C ASP A 147 9.05 0.53 -12.10
N GLY A 148 8.72 -0.27 -11.09
CA GLY A 148 9.08 -1.68 -10.99
C GLY A 148 7.96 -2.46 -10.31
N GLY A 149 8.06 -3.79 -10.35
CA GLY A 149 7.05 -4.63 -9.74
C GLY A 149 7.48 -6.08 -9.54
N ILE A 150 6.67 -6.78 -8.76
CA ILE A 150 6.66 -8.23 -8.62
C ILE A 150 5.37 -8.74 -9.27
N SER A 151 5.45 -9.86 -9.98
CA SER A 151 4.28 -10.46 -10.59
C SER A 151 3.21 -10.74 -9.55
N ILE A 152 1.99 -10.29 -9.80
CA ILE A 152 0.84 -10.60 -8.95
C ILE A 152 0.45 -12.09 -9.01
N LEU A 153 0.97 -12.82 -10.00
CA LEU A 153 0.80 -14.26 -10.18
C LEU A 153 1.83 -15.08 -9.38
N ASP A 154 2.64 -14.45 -8.52
CA ASP A 154 3.60 -15.16 -7.69
C ASP A 154 2.91 -15.87 -6.50
N ASP A 155 2.55 -17.12 -6.73
CA ASP A 155 1.92 -17.99 -5.72
C ASP A 155 2.80 -18.21 -4.48
N SER A 156 4.13 -17.99 -4.56
CA SER A 156 5.03 -18.15 -3.40
C SER A 156 4.80 -17.10 -2.32
N LEU A 157 4.16 -15.98 -2.66
CA LEU A 157 3.78 -14.93 -1.72
C LEU A 157 2.60 -15.34 -0.83
N GLY A 158 1.80 -16.33 -1.24
CA GLY A 158 0.68 -16.87 -0.48
C GLY A 158 -0.45 -15.87 -0.21
N ILE A 159 -0.65 -14.88 -1.09
CA ILE A 159 -1.66 -13.83 -0.93
C ILE A 159 -3.04 -14.41 -1.30
N ASP A 160 -3.98 -14.40 -0.35
CA ASP A 160 -5.40 -14.67 -0.65
C ASP A 160 -6.06 -13.39 -1.14
N TRP A 161 -6.05 -13.19 -2.47
CA TRP A 161 -6.61 -11.99 -3.12
C TRP A 161 -8.13 -11.87 -3.01
N LYS A 162 -8.85 -12.89 -2.53
CA LYS A 162 -10.33 -12.95 -2.43
C LYS A 162 -11.08 -12.68 -3.75
N ILE A 163 -10.39 -12.80 -4.89
CA ILE A 163 -10.98 -12.69 -6.23
C ILE A 163 -10.84 -14.05 -6.93
N PRO A 164 -11.95 -14.68 -7.35
CA PRO A 164 -11.88 -15.88 -8.18
C PRO A 164 -11.13 -15.61 -9.49
N THR A 165 -10.32 -16.57 -9.95
CA THR A 165 -9.44 -16.40 -11.12
C THR A 165 -10.20 -16.02 -12.41
N ASP A 166 -11.42 -16.52 -12.59
CA ASP A 166 -12.29 -16.19 -13.73
C ASP A 166 -12.87 -14.78 -13.69
N HIS A 167 -12.81 -14.11 -12.53
CA HIS A 167 -13.21 -12.73 -12.33
C HIS A 167 -12.01 -11.75 -12.25
N ALA A 168 -10.78 -12.25 -12.23
CA ALA A 168 -9.59 -11.41 -12.11
C ALA A 168 -9.36 -10.58 -13.38
N ILE A 169 -9.23 -9.27 -13.21
CA ILE A 169 -8.91 -8.31 -14.27
C ILE A 169 -7.55 -7.69 -13.97
N LEU A 170 -6.56 -8.05 -14.80
CA LEU A 170 -5.16 -7.67 -14.65
C LEU A 170 -4.66 -6.91 -15.87
N SER A 171 -3.72 -6.00 -15.68
CA SER A 171 -2.98 -5.43 -16.80
C SER A 171 -1.90 -6.40 -17.28
N GLU A 172 -1.51 -6.33 -18.56
CA GLU A 172 -0.39 -7.14 -19.06
C GLU A 172 0.89 -6.90 -18.26
N LYS A 173 1.13 -5.65 -17.84
CA LYS A 173 2.29 -5.24 -17.05
C LYS A 173 2.37 -6.02 -15.73
N ASP A 174 1.24 -6.13 -15.01
CA ASP A 174 1.17 -6.79 -13.70
C ASP A 174 1.50 -8.29 -13.76
N THR A 175 1.28 -8.91 -14.92
CA THR A 175 1.56 -10.34 -15.16
C THR A 175 2.97 -10.63 -15.67
N LYS A 176 3.67 -9.60 -16.20
CA LYS A 176 4.98 -9.74 -16.86
C LYS A 176 6.17 -9.37 -15.98
N HIS A 177 5.93 -8.87 -14.78
CA HIS A 177 7.00 -8.66 -13.79
C HIS A 177 7.64 -9.99 -13.36
N ASP A 178 8.85 -9.92 -12.83
CA ASP A 178 9.54 -11.10 -12.31
C ASP A 178 8.81 -11.67 -11.08
N LEU A 179 8.93 -12.98 -10.89
CA LEU A 179 8.59 -13.62 -9.62
C LEU A 179 9.63 -13.20 -8.57
N LEU A 180 9.23 -13.17 -7.29
CA LEU A 180 10.09 -12.78 -6.18
C LEU A 180 11.39 -13.59 -6.13
N LYS A 181 11.34 -14.88 -6.47
CA LYS A 181 12.51 -15.77 -6.49
C LYS A 181 13.58 -15.36 -7.52
N ASP A 182 13.15 -14.71 -8.61
CA ASP A 182 13.99 -14.31 -9.75
C ASP A 182 14.29 -12.79 -9.70
N PHE A 183 13.62 -12.06 -8.80
CA PHE A 183 13.79 -10.63 -8.61
C PHE A 183 15.01 -10.30 -7.75
N ASP A 184 15.96 -9.57 -8.31
CA ASP A 184 17.06 -8.97 -7.55
C ASP A 184 16.62 -7.63 -6.97
N THR A 185 16.27 -7.64 -5.68
CA THR A 185 15.75 -6.44 -5.02
C THR A 185 16.81 -5.33 -4.89
N PRO A 186 16.49 -4.08 -5.26
CA PRO A 186 17.38 -2.95 -5.02
C PRO A 186 17.30 -2.42 -3.59
N PHE A 187 16.48 -3.04 -2.73
CA PHE A 187 16.24 -2.60 -1.36
C PHE A 187 16.97 -3.51 -0.37
N ASP A 188 17.75 -2.91 0.53
CA ASP A 188 18.38 -3.60 1.65
C ASP A 188 17.85 -3.00 2.96
N ILE A 189 17.44 -3.85 3.91
CA ILE A 189 16.88 -3.41 5.20
C ILE A 189 17.87 -2.54 6.00
N ASN A 190 19.17 -2.67 5.74
CA ASN A 190 20.23 -1.96 6.45
C ASN A 190 20.60 -0.62 5.78
N VAL A 191 20.01 -0.29 4.63
CA VAL A 191 20.25 0.96 3.92
C VAL A 191 19.03 1.86 4.08
N SER A 192 19.24 3.06 4.62
CA SER A 192 18.15 4.05 4.76
C SER A 192 17.63 4.46 3.39
N LEU A 193 16.30 4.47 3.24
CA LEU A 193 15.61 4.97 2.05
C LEU A 193 15.03 6.38 2.26
N TYR A 194 15.32 7.01 3.39
CA TYR A 194 14.67 8.25 3.86
C TYR A 194 15.66 9.41 4.12
N GLU A 195 16.79 9.40 3.42
CA GLU A 195 17.79 10.48 3.47
C GLU A 195 17.37 11.72 2.67
#